data_AF-A0A1F3A8D8-F1
#
_entry.id   AF-A0A1F3A8D8-F1
#
_cell.length_a   1.000
_cell.length_b   1.000
_cell.length_c   1.000
_cell.angle_alpha   90.00
_cell.angle_beta   90.00
_cell.angle_gamma   90.00
#
_symmetry.space_group_name_H-M   'P 1'
#
loop_
_entity.id
_entity.type
_entity.pdbx_description
1 polymer ?
#
loop_
_entity_poly.entity_id
_entity_poly.type
_entity_poly.pdbx_seq_one_letter_code
_entity_poly.pdbx_strand_id
1 'polypeptide(L)' 'MTFGDMLTAGFRNAFIVIGFVCMFFGLIVRGTGETSRGLGMALLVVGASMIVVATLLRLLGWW' A
#
# COMPACT_ATOMS: atom_id res chain seq x y z
N MET A 1 -21.34 -16.58 0.99
CA MET A 1 -20.45 -15.43 0.71
C MET A 1 -21.23 -14.49 -0.16
N THR A 2 -21.60 -13.32 0.36
CA THR A 2 -22.38 -12.32 -0.35
C THR A 2 -21.51 -11.60 -1.39
N PHE A 3 -22.12 -11.10 -2.47
CA PHE A 3 -21.41 -10.37 -3.54
C PHE A 3 -20.62 -9.16 -2.99
N GLY A 4 -21.13 -8.54 -1.92
CA GLY A 4 -20.43 -7.51 -1.15
C GLY A 4 -19.09 -8.00 -0.61
N ASP A 5 -19.04 -9.15 0.07
CA ASP A 5 -17.80 -9.69 0.65
C ASP A 5 -16.70 -9.95 -0.39
N MET A 6 -17.09 -10.34 -1.61
CA MET A 6 -16.15 -10.59 -2.71
C MET A 6 -15.57 -9.28 -3.26
N LEU A 7 -16.40 -8.23 -3.39
CA LEU A 7 -15.97 -6.88 -3.78
C LEU A 7 -15.05 -6.26 -2.72
N THR A 8 -15.44 -6.36 -1.45
CA THR A 8 -14.70 -5.84 -0.30
C THR A 8 -13.36 -6.57 -0.14
N ALA A 9 -13.33 -7.89 -0.28
CA ALA A 9 -12.09 -8.67 -0.29
C ALA A 9 -11.20 -8.36 -1.51
N GLY A 10 -11.80 -8.16 -2.69
CA GLY A 10 -11.08 -7.80 -3.92
C GLY A 10 -10.43 -6.42 -3.85
N PHE A 11 -11.17 -5.40 -3.41
CA PHE A 11 -10.64 -4.04 -3.21
C PHE A 11 -9.52 -4.02 -2.17
N ARG A 12 -9.67 -4.77 -1.08
CA ARG A 12 -8.64 -4.91 -0.04
C ARG A 12 -7.34 -5.47 -0.61
N ASN A 13 -7.43 -6.55 -1.38
CA ASN A 13 -6.25 -7.16 -2.01
C ASN A 13 -5.60 -6.18 -3.01
N ALA A 14 -6.40 -5.43 -3.78
CA ALA A 14 -5.88 -4.40 -4.68
C ALA A 14 -5.12 -3.31 -3.91
N PHE A 15 -5.65 -2.81 -2.79
CA PHE A 15 -4.98 -1.81 -1.96
C PHE A 15 -3.63 -2.29 -1.41
N ILE A 16 -3.57 -3.53 -0.93
CA ILE A 16 -2.33 -4.12 -0.43
C ILE A 16 -1.30 -4.25 -1.56
N VAL A 17 -1.73 -4.72 -2.74
CA VAL A 17 -0.86 -4.85 -3.92
C VAL A 17 -0.33 -3.49 -4.36
N ILE A 18 -1.18 -2.45 -4.42
CA ILE A 18 -0.77 -1.09 -4.77
C ILE A 18 0.24 -0.54 -3.75
N GLY A 19 0.01 -0.76 -2.46
CA GLY A 19 0.95 -0.39 -1.40
C GLY A 19 2.32 -1.05 -1.56
N PHE A 20 2.35 -2.34 -1.91
CA PHE A 20 3.57 -3.08 -2.21
C PHE A 20 4.30 -2.54 -3.45
N VAL A 21 3.57 -2.23 -4.52
CA VAL A 21 4.15 -1.64 -5.75
C VAL A 21 4.77 -0.28 -5.44
N CYS A 22 4.11 0.57 -4.64
CA CYS A 22 4.67 1.85 -4.20
C CYS A 22 5.94 1.66 -3.39
N MET A 23 6.01 0.69 -2.46
CA MET A 23 7.24 0.41 -1.73
C MET A 23 8.37 -0.06 -2.66
N PHE A 24 8.06 -0.92 -3.62
CA PHE A 24 9.05 -1.43 -4.57
C PHE A 24 9.62 -0.30 -5.44
N PHE A 25 8.76 0.58 -5.95
CA PHE A 25 9.17 1.80 -6.65
C PHE A 25 9.98 2.74 -5.74
N GLY A 26 9.58 2.91 -4.48
CA GLY A 26 10.30 3.71 -3.50
C GLY A 26 11.72 3.20 -3.25
N LEU A 27 11.93 1.87 -3.18
CA LEU A 27 13.25 1.26 -3.08
C LEU A 27 14.11 1.52 -4.33
N ILE A 28 13.53 1.37 -5.52
CA ILE A 28 14.22 1.61 -6.79
C ILE A 28 14.63 3.08 -6.92
N VAL A 29 13.70 4.00 -6.66
CA VAL A 29 13.90 5.46 -6.73
C VAL A 29 14.92 5.93 -5.69
N ARG A 30 14.95 5.31 -4.50
CA ARG A 30 15.95 5.57 -3.47
C ARG A 30 17.37 5.19 -3.92
N GLY A 31 17.51 4.19 -4.79
CA GLY A 31 18.81 3.74 -5.31
C GLY A 31 19.38 4.58 -6.46
N THR A 32 18.59 5.49 -7.06
CA THR A 32 18.96 6.18 -8.30
C THR A 32 19.78 7.47 -8.11
N GLY A 33 19.78 8.07 -6.91
CA GLY A 33 20.57 9.28 -6.61
C GLY A 33 20.15 9.97 -5.30
N GLU A 34 20.98 10.90 -4.80
CA GLU A 34 20.69 11.64 -3.56
C GLU A 34 19.45 12.53 -3.67
N THR A 35 19.22 13.14 -4.84
CA THR A 35 18.04 13.97 -5.12
C THR A 35 16.75 13.14 -5.13
N SER A 36 16.80 11.89 -5.59
CA SER A 36 15.63 10.99 -5.63
C SER A 36 15.41 10.25 -4.31
N ARG A 37 16.35 10.35 -3.37
CA ARG A 37 16.30 9.67 -2.06
C ARG A 37 15.12 10.13 -1.20
N GLY A 38 14.81 11.42 -1.23
CA GLY A 38 13.62 11.98 -0.53
C GLY A 38 12.31 11.47 -1.13
N LEU A 39 12.24 11.39 -2.46
CA LEU A 39 11.07 10.91 -3.19
C LEU A 39 10.87 9.39 -2.98
N GLY A 40 11.96 8.62 -2.94
CA GLY A 40 11.96 7.21 -2.59
C GLY A 40 11.48 6.96 -1.15
N MET A 41 11.94 7.76 -0.18
CA MET A 41 11.47 7.66 1.21
C MET A 41 9.99 8.02 1.35
N ALA A 42 9.52 9.05 0.64
CA ALA A 42 8.09 9.39 0.61
C ALA A 42 7.23 8.25 0.06
N LEU A 43 7.65 7.61 -1.05
CA LEU A 43 6.97 6.45 -1.62
C LEU A 43 6.93 5.25 -0.66
N LEU A 44 8.02 5.00 0.07
CA LEU A 44 8.08 3.95 1.09
C LEU A 44 7.11 4.21 2.24
N VAL A 45 7.06 5.45 2.75
CA VAL A 45 6.16 5.84 3.84
C VAL A 45 4.71 5.75 3.40
N VAL A 46 4.39 6.26 2.21
CA VAL A 46 3.03 6.20 1.65
C VAL A 46 2.61 4.74 1.44
N GLY A 47 3.45 3.92 0.81
CA GLY A 47 3.17 2.50 0.59
C GLY A 47 2.96 1.72 1.90
N ALA A 48 3.81 1.96 2.90
CA ALA A 48 3.65 1.38 4.24
C ALA A 48 2.32 1.80 4.89
N SER A 49 2.00 3.10 4.84
CA SER A 49 0.78 3.63 5.45
C SER A 49 -0.48 3.05 4.80
N MET A 50 -0.49 2.84 3.48
CA MET A 50 -1.61 2.19 2.78
C MET A 50 -1.83 0.75 3.26
N ILE A 51 -0.75 -0.03 3.43
CA ILE A 51 -0.84 -1.43 3.91
C ILE A 51 -1.35 -1.48 5.35
N VAL A 52 -0.83 -0.58 6.20
CA VAL A 52 -1.22 -0.49 7.62
C VAL A 52 -2.69 -0.07 7.75
N VAL A 53 -3.12 0.95 7.00
CA VAL A 53 -4.50 1.42 6.99
C VAL A 53 -5.45 0.33 6.48
N ALA A 54 -5.10 -0.37 5.38
CA ALA A 54 -5.89 -1.50 4.88
C ALA A 54 -6.03 -2.64 5.91
N THR A 55 -4.99 -2.87 6.71
CA THR A 55 -5.01 -3.90 7.76
C THR A 55 -5.81 -3.46 9.00
N LEU A 56 -5.67 -2.20 9.41
CA LEU A 56 -6.44 -1.60 10.52
C LEU A 56 -7.94 -1.57 10.22
N LEU A 57 -8.30 -1.19 9.00
CA LEU A 57 -9.67 -1.18 8.51
C LEU A 57 -10.31 -2.58 8.57
N ARG A 58 -9.53 -3.64 8.34
CA ARG A 58 -9.96 -5.03 8.54
C ARG A 58 -10.14 -5.35 10.02
N LEU A 59 -9.21 -4.96 10.88
CA LEU A 59 -9.29 -5.22 12.33
C LEU A 59 -10.50 -4.53 12.97
N LEU A 60 -10.88 -3.36 12.47
CA LEU A 60 -12.05 -2.60 12.90
C LEU A 60 -13.39 -3.14 12.33
N GLY A 61 -13.35 -4.15 11.46
CA GLY A 61 -14.55 -4.73 10.86
C GLY A 61 -15.30 -3.78 9.92
N TRP A 62 -14.62 -2.73 9.43
CA TRP A 62 -15.19 -1.81 8.43
C TRP A 62 -15.20 -2.41 7.01
N TRP A 63 -14.55 -3.56 6.83
CA TRP A 63 -14.41 -4.32 5.59
C TRP A 63 -14.84 -5.77 5.78
#